data_AF-A0A383TYV7-F1
#
_entry.id   AF-A0A383TYV7-F1
#
_cell.length_a   1.000
_cell.length_b   1.000
_cell.length_c   1.000
_cell.angle_alpha   90.00
_cell.angle_beta   90.00
_cell.angle_gamma   90.00
#
_symmetry.space_group_name_H-M   'P 1'
#
loop_
_entity.id
_entity.type
_entity.pdbx_description
1 polymer ?
#
loop_
_entity_poly.entity_id
_entity_poly.type
_entity_poly.pdbx_seq_one_letter_code
_entity_poly.pdbx_strand_id
1 'polypeptide(L)'
;MNNYRILILLFSMIFFASCQEDESIYMKEYSASAPGGITNITSKPKPGQIVLHWDKKENSKYEYVKVSYFDHKTQKKMHRNASKFADSILIPGTLQKFGDYEFTLQPFNANHKGGEVFKFTAQSGRAFTDTIFIQHAINLTADQLSTNAPESREGNLANTLDGNNATYFHSAWSGTSPDVHYFQVDLATPIEKAFIFTFGTRSNGNNYPTKINIQGSNDGNEWEDIKEVTTGLNPGGRFARYTSGVIHVKKPFQKIRYNVTKTVDGRKFFVFSEFGMTNVELQINDPEA
;
A
#
# COMPACT_ATOMS: atom_id res chain seq x y z
N MET A 1 -51.03 -36.21 66.82
CA MET A 1 -49.69 -35.69 67.15
C MET A 1 -49.66 -34.20 66.84
N ASN A 2 -49.81 -33.37 67.87
CA ASN A 2 -49.07 -32.13 68.19
C ASN A 2 -48.21 -31.50 67.06
N ASN A 3 -48.24 -30.20 66.76
CA ASN A 3 -48.46 -29.03 67.62
C ASN A 3 -48.87 -27.75 66.86
N TYR A 4 -49.60 -26.90 67.58
CA TYR A 4 -49.99 -25.52 67.30
C TYR A 4 -48.81 -24.55 67.15
N ARG A 5 -49.03 -23.42 66.44
CA ARG A 5 -49.10 -22.06 67.05
C ARG A 5 -49.51 -20.96 66.06
N ILE A 6 -50.60 -20.31 66.43
CA ILE A 6 -51.06 -18.98 66.00
C ILE A 6 -50.17 -17.93 66.66
N LEU A 7 -49.83 -16.85 65.96
CA LEU A 7 -49.73 -15.53 66.59
C LEU A 7 -50.17 -14.42 65.63
N ILE A 8 -51.16 -13.68 66.13
CA ILE A 8 -51.86 -12.50 65.58
C ILE A 8 -51.09 -11.25 66.04
N LEU A 9 -51.39 -10.11 65.41
CA LEU A 9 -51.21 -8.70 65.85
C LEU A 9 -49.96 -8.02 65.24
N LEU A 10 -50.00 -6.77 64.75
CA LEU A 10 -50.91 -5.67 65.03
C LEU A 10 -50.86 -4.61 63.90
N PHE A 11 -52.04 -4.11 63.56
CA PHE A 11 -52.34 -2.95 62.74
C PHE A 11 -51.86 -1.66 63.43
N SER A 12 -51.30 -0.69 62.68
CA SER A 12 -51.22 0.70 63.15
C SER A 12 -51.03 1.65 61.96
N MET A 13 -52.13 2.31 61.61
CA MET A 13 -52.23 3.41 60.66
C MET A 13 -52.56 4.65 61.50
N ILE A 14 -51.68 5.66 61.57
CA ILE A 14 -52.00 7.03 62.04
C ILE A 14 -51.28 8.06 61.15
N PHE A 15 -52.10 8.96 60.59
CA PHE A 15 -51.83 10.23 59.90
C PHE A 15 -51.12 11.25 60.82
N PHE A 16 -50.36 12.28 60.38
CA PHE A 16 -50.85 13.52 59.78
C PHE A 16 -49.73 14.45 59.23
N ALA A 17 -50.06 15.09 58.10
CA ALA A 17 -49.92 16.51 57.73
C ALA A 17 -48.57 17.18 57.35
N SER A 18 -48.67 17.87 56.20
CA SER A 18 -48.10 19.18 55.84
C SER A 18 -46.71 19.25 55.19
N CYS A 19 -46.67 19.45 53.88
CA CYS A 19 -46.52 20.79 53.33
C CYS A 19 -46.95 20.80 51.85
N GLN A 20 -47.81 21.75 51.51
CA GLN A 20 -48.20 22.06 50.14
C GLN A 20 -47.21 23.11 49.64
N GLU A 21 -46.28 22.71 48.79
CA GLU A 21 -45.59 23.64 47.89
C GLU A 21 -45.87 23.22 46.45
N ASP A 22 -46.75 24.01 45.86
CA ASP A 22 -47.02 24.06 44.44
C ASP A 22 -45.79 24.69 43.76
N GLU A 23 -44.79 23.86 43.44
CA GLU A 23 -43.78 24.23 42.45
C GLU A 23 -44.08 23.51 41.15
N SER A 24 -44.89 24.18 40.33
CA SER A 24 -44.86 24.09 38.89
C SER A 24 -43.42 24.18 38.38
N ILE A 25 -42.71 23.06 38.31
CA ILE A 25 -41.43 22.96 37.63
C ILE A 25 -41.72 23.11 36.14
N TYR A 26 -41.52 24.34 35.67
CA TYR A 26 -41.20 24.78 34.32
C TYR A 26 -40.91 23.62 33.34
N MET A 27 -41.96 23.07 32.75
CA MET A 27 -41.87 22.59 31.37
C MET A 27 -41.72 23.85 30.52
N LYS A 28 -40.51 24.41 30.50
CA LYS A 28 -40.13 25.35 29.46
C LYS A 28 -40.17 24.52 28.19
N GLU A 29 -41.29 24.62 27.48
CA GLU A 29 -41.33 24.35 26.05
C GLU A 29 -40.21 25.20 25.44
N TYR A 30 -39.02 24.64 25.37
CA TYR A 30 -38.11 24.98 24.30
C TYR A 30 -38.84 24.49 23.06
N SER A 31 -39.68 25.36 22.49
CA SER A 31 -39.95 25.31 21.07
C SER A 31 -38.57 25.31 20.42
N ALA A 32 -38.08 24.11 20.11
CA ALA A 32 -36.76 23.90 19.56
C ALA A 32 -36.85 24.50 18.17
N SER A 33 -36.52 25.79 18.03
CA SER A 33 -36.49 26.46 16.75
C SER A 33 -35.50 25.70 15.87
N ALA A 34 -35.82 25.62 14.57
CA ALA A 34 -34.89 25.07 13.59
C ALA A 34 -33.56 25.83 13.74
N PRO A 35 -32.40 25.15 13.87
CA PRO A 35 -31.14 25.85 14.03
C PRO A 35 -30.86 26.65 12.75
N GLY A 36 -30.74 27.98 12.88
CA GLY A 36 -29.91 28.73 11.94
C GLY A 36 -28.48 28.19 12.06
N GLY A 37 -27.72 28.10 10.97
CA GLY A 37 -26.49 27.31 11.02
C GLY A 37 -25.30 27.86 10.28
N ILE A 38 -25.41 27.87 8.96
CA ILE A 38 -24.24 27.95 8.10
C ILE A 38 -24.49 28.89 6.92
N THR A 39 -23.42 29.42 6.34
CA THR A 39 -23.40 30.29 5.15
C THR A 39 -22.20 29.98 4.27
N ASN A 40 -22.09 30.66 3.12
CA ASN A 40 -20.89 30.66 2.27
C ASN A 40 -20.38 29.25 1.95
N ILE A 41 -21.30 28.36 1.61
CA ILE A 41 -20.99 26.98 1.30
C ILE A 41 -20.18 26.94 0.00
N THR A 42 -18.99 26.38 0.06
CA THR A 42 -18.09 26.24 -1.06
C THR A 42 -17.53 24.82 -1.16
N SER A 43 -16.93 24.51 -2.31
CA SER A 43 -16.24 23.24 -2.51
C SER A 43 -14.84 23.48 -3.07
N LYS A 44 -13.92 22.58 -2.74
CA LYS A 44 -12.56 22.53 -3.29
C LYS A 44 -12.27 21.13 -3.82
N PRO A 45 -11.99 20.97 -5.13
CA PRO A 45 -11.62 19.68 -5.69
C PRO A 45 -10.25 19.23 -5.18
N LYS A 46 -10.12 17.93 -4.92
CA LYS A 46 -8.86 17.22 -4.65
C LYS A 46 -8.83 15.91 -5.46
N PRO A 47 -7.67 15.30 -5.69
CA PRO A 47 -7.59 14.00 -6.36
C PRO A 47 -8.48 12.94 -5.69
N GLY A 48 -9.54 12.48 -6.37
CA GLY A 48 -10.49 11.48 -5.89
C GLY A 48 -11.33 11.91 -4.68
N GLN A 49 -11.39 13.21 -4.39
CA GLN A 49 -11.98 13.75 -3.18
C GLN A 49 -12.57 15.15 -3.41
N ILE A 50 -13.57 15.51 -2.61
CA ILE A 50 -14.14 16.87 -2.57
C ILE A 50 -14.06 17.35 -1.12
N VAL A 51 -13.51 18.54 -0.90
CA VAL A 51 -13.61 19.21 0.41
C VAL A 51 -14.76 20.20 0.34
N LEU A 52 -15.70 20.10 1.26
CA LEU A 52 -16.78 21.07 1.44
C LEU A 52 -16.43 21.99 2.61
N HIS A 53 -16.72 23.27 2.47
CA HIS A 53 -16.48 24.29 3.50
C HIS A 53 -17.73 25.14 3.68
N TRP A 54 -17.94 25.65 4.89
CA TRP A 54 -19.01 26.59 5.24
C TRP A 54 -18.59 27.49 6.38
N ASP A 55 -19.19 28.69 6.42
CA ASP A 55 -19.07 29.59 7.56
C ASP A 55 -20.16 29.31 8.58
N LYS A 56 -19.84 29.47 9.86
CA LYS A 56 -20.81 29.40 10.95
C LYS A 56 -21.48 30.75 11.15
N LYS A 57 -22.82 30.79 11.13
CA LYS A 57 -23.57 32.01 11.51
C LYS A 57 -23.37 32.33 12.99
N GLU A 58 -23.25 33.61 13.33
CA GLU A 58 -23.25 34.06 14.73
C GLU A 58 -24.48 33.56 15.48
N ASN A 59 -24.32 33.23 16.77
CA ASN A 59 -25.37 32.67 17.64
C ASN A 59 -25.99 31.35 17.19
N SER A 60 -25.36 30.66 16.23
CA SER A 60 -25.84 29.36 15.78
C SER A 60 -25.79 28.30 16.88
N LYS A 61 -26.88 27.53 17.00
CA LYS A 61 -27.09 26.48 18.01
C LYS A 61 -27.13 25.06 17.43
N TYR A 62 -26.54 24.82 16.24
CA TYR A 62 -26.39 23.44 15.75
C TYR A 62 -25.30 22.69 16.52
N GLU A 63 -25.49 21.37 16.63
CA GLU A 63 -24.55 20.43 17.23
C GLU A 63 -23.69 19.74 16.15
N TYR A 64 -24.25 19.53 14.96
CA TYR A 64 -23.51 19.01 13.80
C TYR A 64 -24.15 19.47 12.48
N VAL A 65 -23.36 19.41 11.39
CA VAL A 65 -23.85 19.53 10.02
C VAL A 65 -23.81 18.15 9.39
N LYS A 66 -24.95 17.69 8.86
CA LYS A 66 -25.05 16.47 8.07
C LYS A 66 -24.85 16.81 6.60
N VAL A 67 -23.87 16.18 5.98
CA VAL A 67 -23.66 16.18 4.53
C VAL A 67 -24.19 14.86 3.98
N SER A 68 -25.14 14.91 3.07
CA SER A 68 -25.64 13.73 2.35
C SER A 68 -25.35 13.84 0.86
N TYR A 69 -25.04 12.72 0.22
CA TYR A 69 -24.69 12.64 -1.20
C TYR A 69 -24.98 11.24 -1.75
N PHE A 70 -25.02 11.11 -3.06
CA PHE A 70 -25.06 9.81 -3.72
C PHE A 70 -23.63 9.40 -4.09
N ASP A 71 -23.21 8.23 -3.61
CA ASP A 71 -21.93 7.64 -3.99
C ASP A 71 -22.12 6.83 -5.28
N HIS A 72 -21.66 7.39 -6.40
CA HIS A 72 -21.71 6.76 -7.72
C HIS A 72 -20.94 5.44 -7.81
N LYS A 73 -19.92 5.20 -6.96
CA LYS A 73 -19.16 3.96 -6.96
C LYS A 73 -19.94 2.82 -6.30
N THR A 74 -20.53 3.07 -5.13
CA THR A 74 -21.28 2.05 -4.39
C THR A 74 -22.77 2.03 -4.70
N GLN A 75 -23.25 3.00 -5.48
CA GLN A 75 -24.66 3.21 -5.83
C GLN A 75 -25.57 3.38 -4.61
N LYS A 76 -25.07 4.06 -3.58
CA LYS A 76 -25.76 4.25 -2.30
C LYS A 76 -25.85 5.71 -1.90
N LYS A 77 -26.95 6.06 -1.22
CA LYS A 77 -27.05 7.33 -0.51
C LYS A 77 -26.19 7.24 0.75
N MET A 78 -25.22 8.15 0.84
CA MET A 78 -24.26 8.23 1.92
C MET A 78 -24.48 9.52 2.70
N HIS A 79 -24.04 9.53 3.96
CA HIS A 79 -23.94 10.77 4.71
C HIS A 79 -22.71 10.77 5.61
N ARG A 80 -22.24 11.96 5.96
CA ARG A 80 -21.21 12.20 6.97
C ARG A 80 -21.62 13.39 7.83
N ASN A 81 -21.24 13.35 9.11
CA ASN A 81 -21.51 14.44 10.04
C ASN A 81 -20.21 15.18 10.36
N ALA A 82 -20.26 16.51 10.34
CA ALA A 82 -19.22 17.39 10.86
C ALA A 82 -19.71 18.02 12.17
N SER A 83 -18.87 18.05 13.21
CA SER A 83 -19.27 18.61 14.51
C SER A 83 -19.49 20.12 14.43
N LYS A 84 -20.11 20.70 15.47
CA LYS A 84 -20.29 22.16 15.63
C LYS A 84 -19.03 23.01 15.63
N PHE A 85 -17.87 22.38 15.76
CA PHE A 85 -16.55 23.03 15.76
C PHE A 85 -15.86 22.97 14.40
N ALA A 86 -16.39 22.19 13.46
CA ALA A 86 -15.87 22.10 12.11
C ALA A 86 -16.53 23.15 11.19
N ASP A 87 -15.72 23.68 10.29
CA ASP A 87 -16.10 24.54 9.17
C ASP A 87 -15.98 23.79 7.82
N SER A 88 -15.55 22.53 7.84
CA SER A 88 -15.28 21.76 6.64
C SER A 88 -15.41 20.26 6.84
N ILE A 89 -15.59 19.55 5.72
CA ILE A 89 -15.56 18.09 5.69
C ILE A 89 -14.99 17.58 4.35
N LEU A 90 -14.13 16.56 4.44
CA LEU A 90 -13.64 15.83 3.27
C LEU A 90 -14.65 14.76 2.87
N ILE A 91 -14.97 14.63 1.58
CA ILE A 91 -15.76 13.54 1.01
C ILE A 91 -14.85 12.70 0.12
N PRO A 92 -14.35 11.55 0.62
CA PRO A 92 -13.44 10.69 -0.13
C PRO A 92 -14.19 9.83 -1.16
N GLY A 93 -13.45 9.27 -2.12
CA GLY A 93 -14.01 8.33 -3.10
C GLY A 93 -14.94 8.98 -4.11
N THR A 94 -14.91 10.31 -4.21
CA THR A 94 -15.61 11.07 -5.23
C THR A 94 -14.71 11.10 -6.47
N LEU A 95 -14.91 10.20 -7.42
CA LEU A 95 -14.03 10.07 -8.60
C LEU A 95 -14.49 11.02 -9.71
N GLN A 96 -13.53 11.65 -10.40
CA GLN A 96 -13.81 12.66 -11.41
C GLN A 96 -14.61 12.09 -12.58
N LYS A 97 -14.40 10.81 -12.94
CA LYS A 97 -15.11 10.13 -14.03
C LYS A 97 -16.62 10.07 -13.85
N PHE A 98 -17.11 10.21 -12.61
CA PHE A 98 -18.54 10.24 -12.34
C PHE A 98 -19.17 11.63 -12.50
N GLY A 99 -18.37 12.65 -12.80
CA GLY A 99 -18.84 14.01 -13.04
C GLY A 99 -19.35 14.68 -11.77
N ASP A 100 -20.54 15.29 -11.86
CA ASP A 100 -21.13 16.04 -10.77
C ASP A 100 -21.61 15.15 -9.62
N TYR A 101 -21.22 15.53 -8.41
CA TYR A 101 -21.80 15.02 -7.18
C TYR A 101 -22.78 16.03 -6.62
N GLU A 102 -24.01 15.59 -6.36
CA GLU A 102 -25.02 16.39 -5.66
C GLU A 102 -24.86 16.23 -4.15
N PHE A 103 -24.78 17.36 -3.44
CA PHE A 103 -24.69 17.42 -1.99
C PHE A 103 -25.88 18.11 -1.37
N THR A 104 -26.28 17.62 -0.20
CA THR A 104 -27.15 18.36 0.72
C THR A 104 -26.47 18.60 2.04
N LEU A 105 -26.42 19.85 2.50
CA LEU A 105 -25.93 20.24 3.82
C LEU A 105 -27.10 20.67 4.70
N GLN A 106 -27.22 20.10 5.90
CA GLN A 106 -28.24 20.47 6.85
C GLN A 106 -27.68 20.52 8.28
N PRO A 107 -27.75 21.66 8.98
CA PRO A 107 -27.41 21.76 10.39
C PRO A 107 -28.48 21.11 11.26
N PHE A 108 -28.08 20.41 12.32
CA PHE A 108 -28.96 19.76 13.28
C PHE A 108 -28.60 20.20 14.70
N ASN A 109 -29.60 20.48 15.53
CA ASN A 109 -29.39 20.80 16.94
C ASN A 109 -29.24 19.53 17.80
N ALA A 110 -29.03 19.71 19.11
CA ALA A 110 -28.88 18.61 20.07
C ALA A 110 -30.09 17.67 20.15
N ASN A 111 -31.28 18.11 19.74
CA ASN A 111 -32.51 17.32 19.71
C ASN A 111 -32.75 16.65 18.33
N HIS A 112 -31.74 16.60 17.46
CA HIS A 112 -31.82 16.06 16.10
C HIS A 112 -32.86 16.74 15.21
N LYS A 113 -33.26 17.98 15.52
CA LYS A 113 -34.11 18.78 14.65
C LYS A 113 -33.26 19.49 13.60
N GLY A 114 -33.57 19.23 12.33
CA GLY A 114 -32.88 19.82 11.18
C GLY A 114 -33.27 21.27 10.92
N GLY A 115 -32.30 22.06 10.46
CA GLY A 115 -32.48 23.42 9.94
C GLY A 115 -32.71 23.45 8.42
N GLU A 116 -32.38 24.58 7.82
CA GLU A 116 -32.38 24.80 6.37
C GLU A 116 -31.53 23.76 5.62
N VAL A 117 -32.00 23.31 4.47
CA VAL A 117 -31.28 22.36 3.60
C VAL A 117 -30.66 23.13 2.43
N PHE A 118 -29.34 23.09 2.34
CA PHE A 118 -28.60 23.67 1.22
C PHE A 118 -28.27 22.59 0.22
N LYS A 119 -28.47 22.87 -1.08
CA LYS A 119 -28.15 21.96 -2.19
C LYS A 119 -27.16 22.61 -3.13
N PHE A 120 -26.17 21.84 -3.58
CA PHE A 120 -25.24 22.28 -4.62
C PHE A 120 -24.54 21.08 -5.25
N THR A 121 -23.90 21.31 -6.39
CA THR A 121 -23.07 20.34 -7.09
C THR A 121 -21.59 20.67 -6.93
N ALA A 122 -20.76 19.63 -6.93
CA ALA A 122 -19.31 19.78 -6.97
C ALA A 122 -18.68 18.60 -7.71
N GLN A 123 -17.48 18.81 -8.24
CA GLN A 123 -16.66 17.79 -8.88
C GLN A 123 -15.36 17.61 -8.11
N SER A 124 -14.82 16.40 -8.14
CA SER A 124 -13.46 16.13 -7.66
C SER A 124 -12.43 16.38 -8.75
N GLY A 125 -11.15 16.43 -8.35
CA GLY A 125 -10.05 16.28 -9.30
C GLY A 125 -9.80 14.81 -9.59
N ARG A 126 -9.13 14.52 -10.71
CA ARG A 126 -8.70 13.16 -11.09
C ARG A 126 -7.97 12.48 -9.93
N ALA A 127 -8.45 11.32 -9.50
CA ALA A 127 -7.75 10.50 -8.52
C ALA A 127 -6.38 10.03 -9.06
N PHE A 128 -5.43 9.80 -8.14
CA PHE A 128 -4.13 9.23 -8.52
C PHE A 128 -4.28 7.77 -8.96
N THR A 129 -3.39 7.35 -9.85
CA THR A 129 -3.21 5.95 -10.21
C THR A 129 -2.32 5.25 -9.20
N ASP A 130 -2.68 4.02 -8.82
CA ASP A 130 -1.81 3.16 -8.04
C ASP A 130 -1.03 2.24 -8.98
N THR A 131 0.26 2.00 -8.70
CA THR A 131 1.06 0.99 -9.40
C THR A 131 1.33 -0.17 -8.46
N ILE A 132 0.84 -1.35 -8.81
CA ILE A 132 1.06 -2.59 -8.09
C ILE A 132 2.15 -3.38 -8.82
N PHE A 133 3.16 -3.83 -8.08
CA PHE A 133 4.21 -4.72 -8.59
C PHE A 133 3.81 -6.17 -8.33
N ILE A 134 3.49 -6.91 -9.38
CA ILE A 134 3.20 -8.34 -9.29
C ILE A 134 4.49 -9.09 -9.61
N GLN A 135 4.90 -9.99 -8.72
CA GLN A 135 6.17 -10.71 -8.82
C GLN A 135 5.92 -12.17 -9.18
N HIS A 136 6.55 -12.63 -10.26
CA HIS A 136 6.49 -14.01 -10.71
C HIS A 136 7.90 -14.60 -10.74
N ALA A 137 8.19 -15.56 -9.87
CA ALA A 137 9.48 -16.26 -9.88
C ALA A 137 9.68 -16.95 -11.24
N ILE A 138 10.88 -16.83 -11.79
CA ILE A 138 11.27 -17.50 -13.02
C ILE A 138 11.98 -18.79 -12.64
N ASN A 139 11.38 -19.93 -12.99
CA ASN A 139 11.98 -21.24 -12.79
C ASN A 139 13.05 -21.48 -13.86
N LEU A 140 14.29 -21.10 -13.53
CA LEU A 140 15.45 -21.29 -14.41
C LEU A 140 15.89 -22.75 -14.45
N THR A 141 16.42 -23.19 -15.58
CA THR A 141 17.08 -24.48 -15.77
C THR A 141 18.54 -24.29 -16.16
N ALA A 142 19.38 -25.31 -15.92
CA ALA A 142 20.83 -25.18 -16.12
C ALA A 142 21.25 -24.91 -17.57
N ASP A 143 20.47 -25.37 -18.55
CA ASP A 143 20.67 -25.12 -19.99
C ASP A 143 20.39 -23.67 -20.39
N GLN A 144 19.68 -22.90 -19.56
CA GLN A 144 19.48 -21.46 -19.74
C GLN A 144 20.66 -20.64 -19.22
N LEU A 145 21.62 -21.25 -18.53
CA LEU A 145 22.75 -20.56 -17.92
C LEU A 145 24.00 -20.68 -18.77
N SER A 146 24.75 -19.59 -18.91
CA SER A 146 26.08 -19.62 -19.54
C SER A 146 27.06 -18.62 -18.93
N THR A 147 28.34 -18.82 -19.21
CA THR A 147 29.43 -17.91 -18.82
C THR A 147 30.52 -17.91 -19.90
N ASN A 148 31.26 -16.81 -20.04
CA ASN A 148 32.48 -16.76 -20.86
C ASN A 148 33.74 -17.24 -20.11
N ALA A 149 33.63 -17.52 -18.82
CA ALA A 149 34.77 -17.91 -18.00
C ALA A 149 34.40 -19.12 -17.12
N PRO A 150 34.11 -20.29 -17.71
CA PRO A 150 33.85 -21.49 -16.93
C PRO A 150 35.13 -21.97 -16.24
N GLU A 151 35.06 -22.30 -14.95
CA GLU A 151 36.14 -23.04 -14.29
C GLU A 151 36.06 -24.52 -14.66
N SER A 152 37.20 -25.11 -14.99
CA SER A 152 37.31 -26.46 -15.57
C SER A 152 37.25 -27.58 -14.54
N ARG A 153 37.59 -27.28 -13.27
CA ARG A 153 37.79 -28.29 -12.22
C ARG A 153 36.68 -28.32 -11.17
N GLU A 154 35.95 -27.23 -11.01
CA GLU A 154 34.96 -27.05 -9.97
C GLU A 154 33.92 -26.00 -10.39
N GLY A 155 32.91 -25.81 -9.54
CA GLY A 155 32.11 -24.60 -9.64
C GLY A 155 31.16 -24.56 -10.84
N ASN A 156 30.39 -25.63 -11.10
CA ASN A 156 29.47 -25.71 -12.24
C ASN A 156 28.30 -24.71 -12.11
N LEU A 157 27.85 -24.12 -13.23
CA LEU A 157 26.68 -23.25 -13.30
C LEU A 157 25.41 -23.89 -12.70
N ALA A 158 25.19 -25.18 -12.93
CA ALA A 158 24.01 -25.90 -12.44
C ALA A 158 23.87 -25.86 -10.90
N ASN A 159 24.99 -25.72 -10.18
CA ASN A 159 24.99 -25.59 -8.72
C ASN A 159 24.27 -24.31 -8.25
N THR A 160 24.10 -23.30 -9.11
CA THR A 160 23.38 -22.08 -8.73
C THR A 160 21.86 -22.26 -8.65
N LEU A 161 21.35 -23.43 -9.02
CA LEU A 161 19.91 -23.72 -9.08
C LEU A 161 19.53 -24.97 -8.25
N ASP A 162 20.45 -25.51 -7.45
CA ASP A 162 20.25 -26.77 -6.72
C ASP A 162 19.68 -26.58 -5.30
N GLY A 163 19.57 -25.33 -4.82
CA GLY A 163 19.06 -25.00 -3.50
C GLY A 163 20.01 -25.34 -2.35
N ASN A 164 21.29 -25.59 -2.64
CA ASN A 164 22.32 -25.91 -1.69
C ASN A 164 23.45 -24.86 -1.67
N ASN A 165 23.40 -23.93 -0.72
CA ASN A 165 24.43 -22.89 -0.60
C ASN A 165 25.88 -23.40 -0.33
N ALA A 166 26.10 -24.70 -0.12
CA ALA A 166 27.42 -25.31 0.00
C ALA A 166 28.06 -25.63 -1.36
N THR A 167 27.26 -25.85 -2.40
CA THR A 167 27.70 -25.91 -3.80
C THR A 167 27.68 -24.49 -4.37
N TYR A 168 28.35 -24.30 -5.51
CA TYR A 168 28.46 -22.98 -6.14
C TYR A 168 28.89 -23.07 -7.59
N PHE A 169 28.63 -21.99 -8.33
CA PHE A 169 29.37 -21.61 -9.52
C PHE A 169 30.64 -20.84 -9.15
N HIS A 170 31.75 -21.12 -9.83
CA HIS A 170 32.96 -20.33 -9.73
C HIS A 170 33.41 -19.97 -11.15
N SER A 171 33.48 -18.68 -11.49
CA SER A 171 34.09 -18.28 -12.76
C SER A 171 35.59 -18.56 -12.72
N ALA A 172 36.22 -18.84 -13.87
CA ALA A 172 37.61 -19.29 -13.98
C ALA A 172 38.58 -18.47 -13.10
N TRP A 173 39.21 -19.13 -12.12
CA TRP A 173 40.32 -18.55 -11.35
C TRP A 173 41.67 -19.10 -11.83
N SER A 174 41.64 -20.13 -12.66
CA SER A 174 42.79 -20.77 -13.27
C SER A 174 42.73 -20.70 -14.80
N GLY A 175 43.85 -20.98 -15.46
CA GLY A 175 43.94 -20.99 -16.91
C GLY A 175 43.78 -19.61 -17.56
N THR A 176 43.51 -19.60 -18.86
CA THR A 176 43.28 -18.39 -19.64
C THR A 176 41.78 -18.06 -19.65
N SER A 177 41.43 -16.84 -19.24
CA SER A 177 40.06 -16.34 -19.26
C SER A 177 40.03 -14.85 -19.64
N PRO A 178 38.88 -14.33 -20.13
CA PRO A 178 38.69 -12.90 -20.37
C PRO A 178 38.94 -12.03 -19.14
N ASP A 179 39.06 -10.71 -19.32
CA ASP A 179 39.24 -9.78 -18.20
C ASP A 179 37.96 -9.54 -17.40
N VAL A 180 36.82 -9.49 -18.10
CA VAL A 180 35.49 -9.37 -17.49
C VAL A 180 34.76 -10.70 -17.64
N HIS A 181 34.36 -11.27 -16.51
CA HIS A 181 33.59 -12.50 -16.49
C HIS A 181 32.10 -12.17 -16.40
N TYR A 182 31.27 -12.95 -17.08
CA TYR A 182 29.81 -12.82 -16.97
C TYR A 182 29.12 -14.09 -16.55
N PHE A 183 27.97 -13.92 -15.91
CA PHE A 183 26.92 -14.93 -15.81
C PHE A 183 25.79 -14.49 -16.74
N GLN A 184 25.25 -15.38 -17.55
CA GLN A 184 24.20 -15.07 -18.52
C GLN A 184 23.02 -16.02 -18.34
N VAL A 185 21.83 -15.47 -18.54
CA VAL A 185 20.56 -16.19 -18.50
C VAL A 185 19.83 -15.99 -19.83
N ASP A 186 19.51 -17.09 -20.48
CA ASP A 186 18.70 -17.15 -21.70
C ASP A 186 17.27 -17.57 -21.33
N LEU A 187 16.38 -16.58 -21.25
CA LEU A 187 15.02 -16.78 -20.74
C LEU A 187 14.11 -17.40 -21.80
N ALA A 188 13.23 -18.30 -21.35
CA ALA A 188 12.19 -18.87 -22.22
C ALA A 188 11.17 -17.81 -22.67
N THR A 189 10.92 -16.80 -21.83
CA THR A 189 10.05 -15.65 -22.12
C THR A 189 10.83 -14.37 -21.83
N PRO A 190 10.84 -13.39 -22.76
CA PRO A 190 11.52 -12.12 -22.54
C PRO A 190 11.01 -11.38 -21.30
N ILE A 191 11.90 -10.67 -20.60
CA ILE A 191 11.47 -9.68 -19.60
C ILE A 191 10.92 -8.46 -20.34
N GLU A 192 9.65 -8.12 -20.12
CA GLU A 192 9.02 -7.00 -20.82
C GLU A 192 9.11 -5.65 -20.10
N LYS A 193 9.04 -5.66 -18.76
CA LYS A 193 8.88 -4.44 -17.95
C LYS A 193 9.97 -4.28 -16.91
N ALA A 194 10.10 -5.26 -16.02
CA ALA A 194 11.08 -5.21 -14.96
C ALA A 194 11.37 -6.61 -14.43
N PHE A 195 12.49 -6.73 -13.71
CA PHE A 195 12.87 -7.95 -13.04
C PHE A 195 13.62 -7.65 -11.73
N ILE A 196 13.70 -8.66 -10.88
CA ILE A 196 14.59 -8.73 -9.72
C ILE A 196 15.51 -9.92 -9.94
N PHE A 197 16.76 -9.83 -9.50
CA PHE A 197 17.63 -10.98 -9.41
C PHE A 197 18.17 -11.16 -8.00
N THR A 198 18.56 -12.38 -7.69
CA THR A 198 19.18 -12.73 -6.42
C THR A 198 20.43 -13.56 -6.67
N PHE A 199 21.41 -13.45 -5.79
CA PHE A 199 22.49 -14.44 -5.74
C PHE A 199 22.88 -14.77 -4.29
N GLY A 200 23.40 -15.98 -4.11
CA GLY A 200 23.98 -16.43 -2.84
C GLY A 200 25.51 -16.33 -2.83
N THR A 201 26.09 -16.16 -1.65
CA THR A 201 27.53 -16.33 -1.43
C THR A 201 27.86 -17.74 -0.94
N ARG A 202 29.10 -18.17 -1.19
CA ARG A 202 29.61 -19.46 -0.70
C ARG A 202 29.91 -19.45 0.81
N SER A 203 30.22 -20.64 1.31
CA SER A 203 30.50 -20.93 2.71
C SER A 203 31.61 -20.12 3.36
N ASN A 204 32.55 -19.53 2.60
CA ASN A 204 33.62 -18.69 3.13
C ASN A 204 33.41 -17.19 2.86
N GLY A 205 32.34 -16.80 2.16
CA GLY A 205 31.99 -15.40 1.91
C GLY A 205 32.96 -14.64 1.01
N ASN A 206 33.89 -15.32 0.31
CA ASN A 206 34.81 -14.67 -0.62
C ASN A 206 34.23 -14.61 -2.05
N ASN A 207 34.78 -13.69 -2.86
CA ASN A 207 34.56 -13.60 -4.30
C ASN A 207 33.13 -13.31 -4.75
N TYR A 208 32.28 -12.76 -3.87
CA TYR A 208 31.01 -12.22 -4.32
C TYR A 208 31.22 -10.87 -5.05
N PRO A 209 30.38 -10.54 -6.04
CA PRO A 209 30.49 -9.30 -6.78
C PRO A 209 30.14 -8.08 -5.91
N THR A 210 30.87 -6.99 -6.11
CA THR A 210 30.58 -5.66 -5.55
C THR A 210 30.25 -4.62 -6.63
N LYS A 211 30.42 -4.99 -7.91
CA LYS A 211 29.93 -4.23 -9.07
C LYS A 211 29.50 -5.16 -10.20
N ILE A 212 28.27 -4.99 -10.67
CA ILE A 212 27.70 -5.76 -11.80
C ILE A 212 27.16 -4.77 -12.82
N ASN A 213 27.59 -4.86 -14.09
CA ASN A 213 26.91 -4.21 -15.21
C ASN A 213 25.98 -5.21 -15.88
N ILE A 214 24.68 -4.92 -15.85
CA ILE A 214 23.64 -5.77 -16.41
C ILE A 214 23.29 -5.29 -17.81
N GLN A 215 23.34 -6.22 -18.76
CA GLN A 215 23.04 -5.98 -20.17
C GLN A 215 21.91 -6.89 -20.64
N GLY A 216 21.17 -6.44 -21.66
CA GLY A 216 20.12 -7.19 -22.33
C GLY A 216 20.42 -7.41 -23.80
N SER A 217 19.97 -8.54 -24.34
CA SER A 217 20.02 -8.85 -25.77
C SER A 217 18.83 -9.71 -26.19
N ASN A 218 18.49 -9.69 -27.48
CA ASN A 218 17.52 -10.61 -28.10
C ASN A 218 18.16 -11.55 -29.13
N ASP A 219 19.38 -11.27 -29.59
CA ASP A 219 20.09 -12.04 -30.61
C ASP A 219 21.38 -12.71 -30.08
N GLY A 220 21.85 -12.31 -28.90
CA GLY A 220 23.10 -12.76 -28.29
C GLY A 220 24.36 -12.08 -28.81
N ASN A 221 24.24 -11.21 -29.81
CA ASN A 221 25.36 -10.52 -30.47
C ASN A 221 25.41 -9.05 -30.08
N GLU A 222 24.29 -8.35 -30.16
CA GLU A 222 24.16 -6.96 -29.75
C GLU A 222 23.65 -6.86 -28.32
N TRP A 223 24.37 -6.14 -27.47
CA TRP A 223 24.10 -6.03 -26.04
C TRP A 223 23.91 -4.57 -25.65
N GLU A 224 22.82 -4.31 -24.92
CA GLU A 224 22.48 -2.97 -24.42
C GLU A 224 22.58 -2.91 -22.91
N ASP A 225 23.19 -1.85 -22.39
CA ASP A 225 23.26 -1.61 -20.95
C ASP A 225 21.85 -1.35 -20.36
N ILE A 226 21.48 -2.15 -19.37
CA ILE A 226 20.24 -2.01 -18.59
C ILE A 226 20.52 -1.21 -17.32
N LYS A 227 21.49 -1.68 -16.52
CA LYS A 227 21.75 -1.11 -15.18
C LYS A 227 23.14 -1.47 -14.66
N GLU A 228 23.83 -0.49 -14.12
CA GLU A 228 24.97 -0.72 -13.22
C GLU A 228 24.50 -0.84 -11.77
N VAL A 229 24.88 -1.92 -11.10
CA VAL A 229 24.61 -2.19 -9.69
C VAL A 229 25.92 -2.08 -8.90
N THR A 230 26.00 -1.10 -8.01
CA THR A 230 27.18 -0.82 -7.15
C THR A 230 26.82 -0.64 -5.68
N THR A 231 25.57 -0.29 -5.38
CA THR A 231 25.07 -0.08 -4.01
C THR A 231 24.36 -1.32 -3.50
N GLY A 232 24.61 -1.70 -2.24
CA GLY A 232 23.89 -2.79 -1.58
C GLY A 232 24.33 -4.20 -1.96
N LEU A 233 25.32 -4.37 -2.86
CA LEU A 233 25.95 -5.65 -3.20
C LEU A 233 26.85 -6.19 -2.05
N ASN A 234 26.39 -6.08 -0.81
CA ASN A 234 26.99 -6.71 0.34
C ASN A 234 25.96 -7.67 0.95
N PRO A 235 25.95 -8.94 0.52
CA PRO A 235 25.01 -9.92 1.05
C PRO A 235 25.25 -10.26 2.52
N GLY A 236 26.39 -9.90 3.13
CA GLY A 236 26.69 -10.16 4.54
C GLY A 236 27.72 -11.26 4.80
N GLY A 237 28.60 -11.57 3.83
CA GLY A 237 29.69 -12.53 4.02
C GLY A 237 29.30 -13.96 3.68
N ARG A 238 29.42 -14.91 4.63
CA ARG A 238 29.28 -16.36 4.42
C ARG A 238 27.81 -16.78 4.26
N PHE A 239 27.49 -17.67 3.31
CA PHE A 239 26.14 -18.24 3.10
C PHE A 239 25.01 -17.20 3.02
N ALA A 240 25.33 -16.01 2.55
CA ALA A 240 24.46 -14.87 2.61
C ALA A 240 23.78 -14.65 1.26
N ARG A 241 22.66 -13.93 1.23
CA ARG A 241 21.86 -13.71 0.02
C ARG A 241 21.76 -12.23 -0.30
N TYR A 242 21.97 -11.89 -1.56
CA TYR A 242 21.64 -10.60 -2.12
C TYR A 242 20.33 -10.69 -2.90
N THR A 243 19.51 -9.64 -2.79
CA THR A 243 18.34 -9.40 -3.63
C THR A 243 18.44 -8.01 -4.19
N SER A 244 18.31 -7.86 -5.52
CA SER A 244 18.32 -6.55 -6.16
C SER A 244 17.06 -5.75 -5.85
N GLY A 245 17.15 -4.43 -6.02
CA GLY A 245 15.93 -3.63 -6.26
C GLY A 245 15.26 -4.03 -7.58
N VAL A 246 14.08 -3.45 -7.85
CA VAL A 246 13.40 -3.62 -9.14
C VAL A 246 14.24 -2.98 -10.25
N ILE A 247 14.58 -3.77 -11.27
CA ILE A 247 15.34 -3.34 -12.44
C ILE A 247 14.38 -3.20 -13.61
N HIS A 248 14.17 -1.97 -14.07
CA HIS A 248 13.29 -1.69 -15.20
C HIS A 248 14.04 -1.83 -16.53
N VAL A 249 13.37 -2.38 -17.53
CA VAL A 249 13.86 -2.42 -18.91
C VAL A 249 13.06 -1.47 -19.78
N LYS A 250 13.70 -0.87 -20.79
CA LYS A 250 13.06 0.05 -21.73
C LYS A 250 12.36 -0.67 -22.89
N LYS A 251 12.74 -1.92 -23.13
CA LYS A 251 12.21 -2.82 -24.15
C LYS A 251 12.38 -4.28 -23.72
N PRO A 252 11.69 -5.23 -24.38
CA PRO A 252 11.83 -6.64 -24.03
C PRO A 252 13.24 -7.19 -24.29
N PHE A 253 13.74 -8.02 -23.37
CA PHE A 253 15.02 -8.74 -23.50
C PHE A 253 14.87 -10.21 -23.15
N GLN A 254 15.29 -11.09 -24.06
CA GLN A 254 15.30 -12.55 -23.86
C GLN A 254 16.57 -13.05 -23.17
N LYS A 255 17.70 -12.37 -23.37
CA LYS A 255 18.98 -12.73 -22.77
C LYS A 255 19.44 -11.63 -21.83
N ILE A 256 19.77 -11.99 -20.60
CA ILE A 256 20.28 -11.06 -19.59
C ILE A 256 21.69 -11.48 -19.19
N ARG A 257 22.64 -10.56 -19.25
CA ARG A 257 24.05 -10.79 -18.91
C ARG A 257 24.46 -9.93 -17.73
N TYR A 258 25.04 -10.57 -16.73
CA TYR A 258 25.56 -9.98 -15.50
C TYR A 258 27.08 -9.93 -15.60
N ASN A 259 27.61 -8.83 -16.12
CA ASN A 259 29.05 -8.61 -16.21
C ASN A 259 29.60 -8.21 -14.85
N VAL A 260 30.36 -9.10 -14.20
CA VAL A 260 30.98 -8.81 -12.91
C VAL A 260 32.28 -8.05 -13.15
N THR A 261 32.30 -6.78 -12.73
CA THR A 261 33.44 -5.88 -13.00
C THR A 261 34.26 -5.59 -11.74
N LYS A 262 33.77 -6.00 -10.56
CA LYS A 262 34.51 -5.94 -9.30
C LYS A 262 33.96 -6.94 -8.30
N THR A 263 34.85 -7.60 -7.54
CA THR A 263 34.49 -8.41 -6.36
C THR A 263 34.96 -7.76 -5.06
N VAL A 264 34.51 -8.32 -3.93
CA VAL A 264 34.89 -7.85 -2.58
C VAL A 264 36.41 -7.79 -2.36
N ASP A 265 37.16 -8.68 -2.99
CA ASP A 265 38.61 -8.82 -2.87
C ASP A 265 39.38 -8.33 -4.10
N GLY A 266 38.70 -7.61 -5.01
CA GLY A 266 39.32 -7.01 -6.21
C GLY A 266 39.74 -8.03 -7.28
N ARG A 267 39.28 -9.27 -7.19
CA ARG A 267 39.52 -10.31 -8.20
C ARG A 267 38.57 -10.13 -9.38
N LYS A 268 38.98 -10.65 -10.54
CA LYS A 268 38.12 -10.71 -11.73
C LYS A 268 37.12 -11.86 -11.70
N PHE A 269 37.44 -12.93 -10.98
CA PHE A 269 36.57 -14.08 -10.83
C PHE A 269 35.59 -13.90 -9.67
N PHE A 270 34.40 -14.47 -9.83
CA PHE A 270 33.33 -14.41 -8.86
C PHE A 270 32.68 -15.76 -8.60
N VAL A 271 31.89 -15.80 -7.54
CA VAL A 271 31.14 -16.96 -7.09
C VAL A 271 29.68 -16.60 -6.88
N PHE A 272 28.79 -17.49 -7.32
CA PHE A 272 27.38 -17.55 -6.90
C PHE A 272 27.12 -18.94 -6.33
N SER A 273 26.63 -19.03 -5.09
CA SER A 273 26.15 -20.31 -4.55
C SER A 273 24.75 -20.62 -5.04
N GLU A 274 23.92 -19.59 -5.14
CA GLU A 274 22.56 -19.66 -5.67
C GLU A 274 22.35 -18.49 -6.63
N PHE A 275 21.42 -18.65 -7.57
CA PHE A 275 20.98 -17.60 -8.45
C PHE A 275 19.47 -17.71 -8.68
N GLY A 276 18.80 -16.57 -8.81
CA GLY A 276 17.37 -16.55 -9.08
C GLY A 276 16.95 -15.28 -9.79
N MET A 277 15.87 -15.36 -10.56
CA MET A 277 15.23 -14.23 -11.21
C MET A 277 13.73 -14.24 -10.97
N THR A 278 13.17 -13.05 -10.90
CA THR A 278 11.74 -12.81 -10.73
C THR A 278 11.31 -11.79 -11.77
N ASN A 279 10.34 -12.14 -12.60
CA ASN A 279 9.67 -11.18 -13.48
C ASN A 279 8.80 -10.26 -12.63
N VAL A 280 8.80 -8.97 -12.94
CA VAL A 280 8.02 -7.96 -12.24
C VAL A 280 7.08 -7.29 -13.22
N GLU A 281 5.79 -7.58 -13.08
CA GLU A 281 4.72 -6.95 -13.84
C GLU A 281 4.23 -5.70 -13.11
N LEU A 282 3.83 -4.71 -13.89
CA LEU A 282 3.30 -3.44 -13.39
C LEU A 282 1.81 -3.40 -13.70
N GLN A 283 0.96 -3.55 -12.68
CA GLN A 283 -0.46 -3.32 -12.80
C GLN A 283 -0.77 -1.89 -12.37
N ILE A 284 -1.12 -1.04 -13.34
CA ILE A 284 -1.61 0.31 -13.06
C ILE A 284 -3.10 0.21 -12.78
N ASN A 285 -3.49 0.45 -11.54
CA ASN A 285 -4.87 0.61 -11.15
C ASN A 285 -5.23 2.10 -11.25
N ASP A 286 -5.88 2.46 -12.35
CA ASP A 286 -6.45 3.79 -12.51
C ASP A 286 -7.92 3.78 -12.04
N PRO A 287 -8.24 4.35 -10.87
CA PRO A 287 -9.63 4.42 -10.42
C PRO A 287 -10.53 5.23 -11.37
N GLU A 288 -9.94 6.07 -12.23
CA GLU A 288 -10.61 6.95 -13.19
C GLU A 288 -10.69 6.36 -14.60
N ALA A 289 -10.21 5.13 -14.81
CA ALA A 289 -10.38 4.39 -16.07
C ALA A 289 -11.83 3.93 -16.30
#